data_AF-A0A9D9X3X0-F1
#
_entry.id   AF-A0A9D9X3X0-F1
#
_cell.length_a   1.000
_cell.length_b   1.000
_cell.length_c   1.000
_cell.angle_alpha   90.00
_cell.angle_beta   90.00
_cell.angle_gamma   90.00
#
_symmetry.space_group_name_H-M   'P 1'
#
loop_
_entity.id
_entity.type
_entity.pdbx_description
1 polymer ?
#
loop_
_entity_poly.entity_id
_entity_poly.type
_entity_poly.pdbx_seq_one_letter_code
_entity_poly.pdbx_strand_id
1 'polypeptide(L)' 'YTTAMLNGIVAFEMQIADLQCAVKLNQHRPEAHVAMHAAYAAGTSTEQTLARWMEDLGLLPQTPTKV' A
#
# COMPACT_ATOMS: atom_id res chain seq x y z
N TYR A 1 -34.39 15.67 -17.04
CA TYR A 1 -33.90 14.56 -16.20
C TYR A 1 -32.69 14.96 -15.36
N THR A 2 -31.63 15.53 -15.94
CA THR A 2 -30.42 15.97 -15.21
C THR A 2 -30.68 16.99 -14.10
N THR A 3 -31.61 17.93 -14.29
CA THR A 3 -31.95 18.95 -13.28
C THR A 3 -32.58 18.36 -12.01
N ALA A 4 -33.45 17.35 -12.15
CA ALA A 4 -34.06 16.67 -11.01
C ALA A 4 -33.04 15.86 -10.20
N MET A 5 -32.05 15.27 -10.88
CA MET A 5 -30.95 14.55 -10.25
C MET A 5 -30.02 15.48 -9.47
N LEU A 6 -29.67 16.64 -10.05
CA LEU A 6 -28.83 17.65 -9.38
C LEU A 6 -29.51 18.24 -8.15
N ASN A 7 -30.82 18.47 -8.20
CA ASN A 7 -31.59 18.96 -7.04
C ASN A 7 -31.65 17.95 -5.87
N GLY A 8 -31.35 16.67 -6.13
CA GLY A 8 -31.32 15.63 -5.10
C GLY A 8 -29.94 15.39 -4.47
N ILE A 9 -28.89 16.07 -4.96
CA ILE A 9 -27.50 15.88 -4.50
C ILE A 9 -27.05 17.10 -3.72
N VAL A 10 -26.49 16.89 -2.52
CA VAL A 10 -25.82 17.93 -1.75
C VAL A 10 -24.32 17.77 -1.90
N ALA A 11 -23.67 18.74 -2.54
CA ALA A 11 -22.21 18.77 -2.64
C ALA A 11 -21.60 19.28 -1.33
N PHE A 12 -20.44 18.75 -0.98
CA PHE A 12 -19.62 19.28 0.10
C PHE A 12 -18.14 19.26 -0.32
N GLU A 13 -17.35 20.06 0.39
CA GLU A 13 -15.90 20.09 0.26
C GLU A 13 -15.28 19.62 1.58
N MET A 14 -14.22 18.83 1.48
CA MET A 14 -13.37 18.48 2.61
C MET A 14 -11.94 18.90 2.30
N GLN A 15 -11.42 19.80 3.13
CA GLN A 15 -10.00 20.15 3.09
C GLN A 15 -9.23 19.15 3.95
N ILE A 16 -8.21 18.53 3.35
CA ILE A 16 -7.33 17.60 4.08
C ILE A 16 -6.46 18.43 5.02
N ALA A 17 -6.70 18.31 6.32
CA ALA A 17 -5.92 19.00 7.34
C ALA A 17 -4.64 18.25 7.72
N ASP A 18 -4.73 16.93 7.84
CA ASP A 18 -3.62 16.03 8.15
C ASP A 18 -3.90 14.64 7.58
N LEU A 19 -2.84 13.90 7.26
CA LEU A 19 -2.92 12.52 6.80
C LEU A 19 -2.02 11.63 7.64
N GLN A 20 -2.63 10.67 8.32
CA GLN A 20 -1.92 9.66 9.10
C GLN A 20 -1.96 8.32 8.38
N CYS A 21 -0.79 7.73 8.16
CA CYS A 21 -0.66 6.42 7.53
C CYS A 21 0.00 5.45 8.52
N ALA A 22 -0.65 4.33 8.78
CA ALA A 22 -0.11 3.26 9.61
C ALA A 22 0.20 2.04 8.74
N VAL A 23 1.47 1.68 8.64
CA VAL A 23 1.92 0.51 7.87
C VAL A 23 2.42 -0.54 8.86
N LYS A 24 1.72 -1.68 8.92
CA LYS A 24 2.10 -2.82 9.77
C LYS A 24 2.68 -3.94 8.90
N LEU A 25 4.00 -4.00 8.89
CA LEU A 25 4.77 -5.08 8.31
C LEU A 25 5.63 -5.68 9.42
N ASN A 26 6.11 -6.93 9.30
CA ASN A 26 6.97 -7.58 10.30
C ASN A 26 8.38 -6.96 10.34
N GLN A 27 8.46 -5.65 10.54
CA GLN A 27 9.66 -4.81 10.42
C GLN A 27 10.73 -5.17 11.46
N HIS A 28 10.34 -5.75 12.60
CA HIS A 28 11.25 -6.08 13.70
C HIS A 28 12.07 -7.37 13.49
N ARG A 29 11.83 -8.13 12.43
CA ARG A 29 12.53 -9.40 12.13
C ARG A 29 13.15 -9.38 10.73
N PRO A 30 14.27 -8.66 10.53
CA PRO A 30 14.92 -8.55 9.22
C PRO A 30 15.31 -9.91 8.63
N GLU A 31 15.68 -10.88 9.46
CA GLU A 31 15.99 -12.25 9.06
C GLU A 31 14.80 -12.97 8.41
N ALA A 32 13.57 -12.56 8.73
CA ALA A 32 12.35 -13.14 8.18
C ALA A 32 11.89 -12.46 6.88
N HIS A 33 12.46 -11.31 6.50
CA HIS A 33 11.96 -10.50 5.37
C HIS A 33 12.02 -11.26 4.03
N VAL A 34 13.12 -11.95 3.75
CA VAL A 34 13.28 -12.71 2.50
C VAL A 34 12.29 -13.88 2.41
N ALA A 35 12.15 -14.66 3.48
CA ALA A 35 11.23 -15.79 3.51
C ALA A 35 9.76 -15.33 3.43
N MET A 36 9.42 -14.23 4.09
CA MET A 36 8.10 -13.63 4.08
C MET A 36 7.74 -13.06 2.71
N HIS A 37 8.67 -12.36 2.06
CA HIS A 37 8.46 -11.86 0.69
C HIS A 37 8.21 -13.00 -0.29
N ALA A 38 9.00 -14.08 -0.23
CA ALA A 38 8.80 -15.24 -1.09
C ALA A 38 7.41 -15.88 -0.88
N ALA A 39 6.96 -16.01 0.37
CA ALA A 39 5.63 -16.52 0.68
C ALA A 39 4.52 -15.62 0.12
N TYR A 40 4.68 -14.29 0.24
CA TYR A 40 3.70 -13.31 -0.24
C TYR A 40 3.66 -13.18 -1.76
N ALA A 41 4.82 -13.25 -2.42
CA ALA A 41 4.91 -13.22 -3.87
C ALA A 41 4.20 -14.43 -4.53
N ALA A 42 4.17 -15.57 -3.84
CA ALA A 42 3.46 -16.78 -4.29
C ALA A 42 1.98 -16.83 -3.87
N GLY A 43 1.50 -15.85 -3.09
CA GLY A 43 0.16 -15.84 -2.51
C GLY A 43 -0.93 -15.26 -3.42
N THR A 44 -2.04 -14.89 -2.79
CA THR A 44 -3.17 -14.15 -3.36
C THR A 44 -2.79 -12.75 -3.84
N SER A 45 -3.69 -12.07 -4.56
CA SER A 45 -3.46 -10.70 -5.04
C SER A 45 -3.12 -9.70 -3.93
N THR A 46 -3.74 -9.84 -2.76
CA THR A 46 -3.44 -9.01 -1.58
C THR A 46 -2.04 -9.29 -1.04
N GLU A 47 -1.65 -10.56 -0.96
CA GLU A 47 -0.31 -10.96 -0.51
C GLU A 47 0.76 -10.49 -1.49
N GLN A 48 0.53 -10.63 -2.79
CA GLN A 48 1.43 -10.11 -3.83
C GLN A 48 1.57 -8.58 -3.74
N THR A 49 0.50 -7.87 -3.38
CA THR A 49 0.56 -6.42 -3.13
C THR A 49 1.46 -6.12 -1.93
N LEU A 50 1.36 -6.90 -0.85
CA LEU A 50 2.27 -6.76 0.30
C LEU A 50 3.73 -7.05 -0.06
N ALA A 51 3.99 -8.07 -0.88
CA ALA A 51 5.34 -8.35 -1.38
C ALA A 51 5.94 -7.13 -2.11
N ARG A 52 5.15 -6.47 -2.96
CA ARG A 52 5.57 -5.24 -3.65
C ARG A 52 5.86 -4.10 -2.68
N TRP A 53 5.02 -3.91 -1.65
CA TRP A 53 5.31 -2.91 -0.60
C TRP A 53 6.59 -3.22 0.17
N MET A 54 6.94 -4.49 0.36
CA MET A 54 8.21 -4.87 1.00
C MET A 54 9.43 -4.48 0.15
N GLU A 55 9.32 -4.53 -1.18
CA GLU A 55 10.33 -4.02 -2.11
C GLU A 55 10.42 -2.49 -2.05
N ASP A 56 9.29 -1.79 -2.19
CA ASP A 56 9.23 -0.32 -2.24
C ASP A 56 9.70 0.33 -0.94
N LEU A 57 9.47 -0.32 0.21
CA LEU A 57 9.93 0.14 1.53
C LEU A 57 11.37 -0.28 1.86
N GLY A 58 12.06 -0.99 0.96
CA GLY A 58 13.45 -1.40 1.15
C GLY A 58 13.65 -2.45 2.25
N LEU A 59 12.65 -3.30 2.49
CA LEU A 59 12.75 -4.40 3.47
C LEU A 59 13.53 -5.61 2.92
N LEU A 60 13.86 -5.61 1.63
CA LEU A 60 14.69 -6.64 1.01
C LEU A 60 16.10 -6.12 0.81
N PRO A 61 17.11 -7.00 0.88
CA PRO A 61 18.48 -6.62 0.56
C PRO A 61 18.53 -6.02 -0.84
N GLN A 62 18.86 -4.73 -0.90
CA GLN A 62 18.95 -4.00 -2.15
C GLN A 62 19.98 -4.67 -3.05
N THR A 63 19.53 -5.18 -4.20
CA THR A 63 20.46 -5.50 -5.27
C THR A 63 20.92 -4.15 -5.83
N PRO A 64 22.23 -3.84 -5.80
CA PRO A 64 22.70 -2.53 -6.23
C PRO A 64 22.23 -2.28 -7.67
N THR A 65 21.39 -1.25 -7.84
CA THR A 65 20.97 -0.77 -9.15
C THR A 65 22.22 -0.33 -9.91
N LYS A 66 22.57 -1.09 -10.94
CA LYS A 66 23.68 -0.75 -11.83
C LYS A 66 23.28 0.50 -12.62
N VAL A 67 23.89 1.64 -12.27
CA VAL A 67 23.84 2.89 -13.05
C VAL A 67 24.62 2.73 -14.35
#